data_AF-A0A934BAA6-F1
#
_entry.id   AF-A0A934BAA6-F1
#
_cell.length_a   1.000
_cell.length_b   1.000
_cell.length_c   1.000
_cell.angle_alpha   90.00
_cell.angle_beta   90.00
_cell.angle_gamma   90.00
#
_symmetry.space_group_name_H-M   'P 1'
#
loop_
_entity.id
_entity.type
_entity.pdbx_description
1 polymer ?
#
loop_
_entity_poly.entity_id
_entity_poly.type
_entity_poly.pdbx_seq_one_letter_code
_entity_poly.pdbx_strand_id
1 'polypeptide(L)'
;SGKGDYESNRNINLELTAVVTEMLANGNLIIEGNRDVNVNGEKYTIKLSGIIRPIDINLDNEVQSTSIANANITLEGKGFLTRAGKRGWWHRIREVVWPF
;
A
#
# COMPACT_ATOMS: atom_id res chain seq x y z
N SER A 1 -18.11 22.96 -16.38
CA SER A 1 -17.96 21.75 -15.54
C SER A 1 -16.65 21.08 -15.89
N GLY A 2 -15.59 21.34 -15.12
CA GLY A 2 -14.29 20.70 -15.35
C GLY A 2 -14.29 19.31 -14.73
N LYS A 3 -14.47 18.27 -15.55
CA LYS A 3 -14.21 16.90 -15.13
C LYS A 3 -12.70 16.69 -15.24
N GLY A 4 -12.01 16.72 -14.10
CA GLY A 4 -10.62 16.30 -14.00
C GLY A 4 -10.59 14.80 -13.73
N ASP A 5 -10.59 14.00 -14.79
CA ASP A 5 -10.26 12.58 -14.70
C ASP A 5 -8.74 12.47 -14.51
N TYR A 6 -8.29 12.45 -13.25
CA TYR A 6 -6.90 12.19 -12.90
C TYR A 6 -6.68 10.68 -12.85
N GLU A 7 -6.54 10.03 -14.00
CA GLU A 7 -6.01 8.67 -14.08
C GLU A 7 -4.48 8.71 -13.89
N SER A 8 -4.03 8.53 -12.65
CA SER A 8 -2.61 8.30 -12.36
C SER A 8 -2.26 6.84 -12.66
N ASN A 9 -1.89 6.53 -13.90
CA ASN A 9 -1.37 5.21 -14.25
C ASN A 9 0.05 5.02 -13.70
N ARG A 10 0.18 4.39 -12.53
CA ARG A 10 1.46 4.16 -11.86
C ARG A 10 1.83 2.69 -11.99
N ASN A 11 2.75 2.40 -12.92
CA ASN A 11 3.34 1.06 -13.04
C ASN A 11 4.33 0.84 -11.91
N ILE A 12 4.07 -0.18 -11.09
CA ILE A 12 4.90 -0.53 -9.93
C ILE A 12 5.45 -1.94 -10.18
N ASN A 13 6.75 -2.04 -10.44
CA ASN A 13 7.46 -3.31 -10.53
C ASN A 13 8.30 -3.48 -9.26
N LEU A 14 7.96 -4.45 -8.42
CA LEU A 14 8.59 -4.65 -7.12
C LEU A 14 8.71 -6.13 -6.81
N GLU A 15 9.83 -6.47 -6.19
CA GLU A 15 10.03 -7.77 -5.54
C GLU A 15 9.76 -7.62 -4.04
N LEU A 16 9.05 -8.59 -3.48
CA LEU A 16 8.62 -8.59 -2.08
C LEU A 16 9.06 -9.91 -1.44
N THR A 17 9.55 -9.82 -0.21
CA THR A 17 9.86 -11.00 0.59
C THR A 17 8.61 -11.36 1.39
N ALA A 18 8.28 -12.65 1.43
CA ALA A 18 7.15 -13.16 2.19
C ALA A 18 7.60 -14.33 3.07
N VAL A 19 6.82 -14.60 4.10
CA VAL A 19 6.96 -15.75 5.00
C VAL A 19 5.75 -16.65 4.86
N VAL A 20 5.96 -17.95 5.03
CA VAL A 20 4.87 -18.91 5.11
C VAL A 20 4.25 -18.81 6.51
N THR A 21 2.96 -18.52 6.58
CA THR A 21 2.23 -18.39 7.85
C THR A 21 1.45 -19.64 8.22
N GLU A 22 0.98 -20.38 7.22
CA GLU A 22 0.21 -21.60 7.43
C GLU A 22 0.37 -22.57 6.25
N MET A 23 0.22 -23.87 6.53
CA MET A 23 0.03 -24.90 5.51
C MET A 23 -1.42 -25.39 5.54
N LEU A 24 -2.12 -25.26 4.41
CA LEU A 24 -3.48 -25.74 4.23
C LEU A 24 -3.53 -27.27 4.20
N ALA A 25 -4.71 -27.85 4.48
CA ALA A 25 -4.92 -29.30 4.50
C ALA A 25 -4.58 -30.01 3.17
N ASN A 26 -4.58 -29.28 2.05
CA ASN A 26 -4.21 -29.79 0.73
C ASN A 26 -2.71 -29.66 0.41
N GLY A 27 -1.90 -29.14 1.35
CA GLY A 27 -0.46 -28.93 1.19
C GLY A 27 -0.06 -27.58 0.57
N ASN A 28 -1.02 -26.73 0.22
CA ASN A 28 -0.71 -25.36 -0.22
C ASN A 28 -0.29 -24.50 0.97
N LEU A 29 0.44 -23.42 0.68
CA LEU A 29 1.03 -22.55 1.70
C LEU A 29 0.35 -21.19 1.64
N ILE A 30 -0.07 -20.68 2.79
CA ILE A 30 -0.43 -19.28 2.96
C ILE A 30 0.85 -18.48 3.17
N ILE A 31 1.02 -17.42 2.39
CA ILE A 31 2.15 -16.51 2.52
C ILE A 31 1.68 -15.12 2.89
N GLU A 32 2.47 -14.45 3.73
CA GLU A 32 2.29 -13.04 4.06
C GLU A 32 3.65 -12.32 4.02
N GLY A 33 3.68 -11.14 3.43
CA GLY A 33 4.88 -10.32 3.32
C GLY A 33 4.54 -8.85 3.52
N ASN A 34 5.47 -8.11 4.13
CA ASN A 34 5.38 -6.66 4.19
C ASN A 34 6.73 -6.04 3.78
N ARG A 35 6.65 -4.89 3.11
CA ARG A 35 7.82 -4.09 2.75
C ARG A 35 7.51 -2.61 2.94
N ASP A 36 8.26 -1.99 3.84
CA ASP A 36 8.25 -0.54 3.99
C ASP A 36 9.21 0.10 3.00
N VAL A 37 8.70 0.99 2.17
CA VAL A 37 9.50 1.79 1.22
C VAL A 37 9.32 3.27 1.50
N ASN A 38 10.41 4.02 1.46
CA ASN A 38 10.38 5.47 1.56
C ASN A 38 10.71 6.06 0.18
N VAL A 39 9.75 6.77 -0.40
CA VAL A 39 9.89 7.40 -1.71
C VAL A 39 9.66 8.89 -1.54
N ASN A 40 10.68 9.71 -1.79
CA ASN A 40 10.60 11.17 -1.69
C ASN A 40 10.07 11.69 -0.35
N GLY A 41 10.40 11.02 0.75
CA GLY A 41 9.95 11.41 2.10
C GLY A 41 8.55 10.92 2.47
N GLU A 42 7.87 10.20 1.58
CA GLU A 42 6.62 9.53 1.86
C GLU A 42 6.89 8.06 2.19
N LYS A 43 6.35 7.61 3.33
CA LYS A 43 6.41 6.20 3.74
C LYS A 43 5.22 5.46 3.14
N TYR A 44 5.54 4.39 2.43
CA TYR A 44 4.60 3.43 1.91
C TYR A 44 4.87 2.07 2.54
N THR A 45 3.83 1.40 3.00
CA THR A 45 3.88 0.01 3.45
C THR A 45 3.15 -0.82 2.41
N ILE A 46 3.87 -1.74 1.77
CA ILE A 46 3.29 -2.70 0.84
C ILE A 46 3.05 -3.98 1.61
N LYS A 47 1.82 -4.49 1.55
CA LYS A 47 1.43 -5.77 2.13
C LYS A 47 1.06 -6.72 1.00
N LEU A 48 1.56 -7.94 1.08
CA LEU A 48 1.23 -9.05 0.18
C LEU A 48 0.68 -10.19 1.03
N SER A 49 -0.43 -10.77 0.63
CA SER A 49 -0.87 -12.07 1.11
C SER A 49 -1.40 -12.92 -0.04
N GLY A 50 -1.38 -14.24 0.13
CA GLY A 50 -1.90 -15.15 -0.88
C GLY A 50 -1.61 -16.60 -0.56
N ILE A 51 -1.98 -17.47 -1.50
CA ILE A 51 -1.79 -18.91 -1.39
C ILE A 51 -0.89 -19.36 -2.53
N ILE A 52 0.16 -20.11 -2.22
CA ILE A 52 1.08 -20.69 -3.21
C ILE A 52 1.08 -22.21 -3.12
N ARG A 53 1.41 -22.87 -4.22
CA ARG A 53 1.68 -24.31 -4.22
C ARG A 53 3.19 -24.51 -4.01
N PRO A 54 3.63 -25.52 -3.23
CA PRO A 54 5.05 -25.78 -3.04
C PRO A 54 5.83 -26.01 -4.35
N ILE A 55 5.19 -26.54 -5.38
CA ILE A 55 5.80 -26.79 -6.70
C ILE A 55 6.12 -25.51 -7.49
N ASP A 56 5.49 -24.38 -7.14
CA ASP A 56 5.74 -23.09 -7.80
C ASP A 56 6.96 -22.35 -7.20
N ILE A 57 7.55 -22.88 -6.13
CA ILE A 57 8.78 -22.36 -5.52
C ILE A 57 9.98 -22.90 -6.31
N ASN A 58 10.75 -21.99 -6.91
CA ASN A 58 11.94 -22.37 -7.66
C ASN A 58 13.12 -22.73 -6.72
N LEU A 59 14.25 -23.15 -7.30
CA LEU A 59 15.45 -23.53 -6.54
C LEU A 59 16.08 -22.36 -5.76
N ASP A 60 15.75 -21.13 -6.14
CA ASP A 60 16.20 -19.89 -5.51
C ASP A 60 15.22 -19.38 -4.43
N ASN A 61 14.16 -20.13 -4.11
CA ASN A 61 13.07 -19.77 -3.19
C ASN A 61 12.23 -18.56 -3.65
N GLU A 62 12.06 -18.41 -4.96
CA GLU A 62 11.23 -17.38 -5.56
C GLU A 62 9.94 -17.97 -6.14
N VAL A 63 8.89 -17.15 -6.14
CA VAL A 63 7.58 -17.48 -6.72
C VAL A 63 7.16 -16.33 -7.62
N GLN A 64 6.77 -16.63 -8.85
CA GLN A 64 6.21 -15.61 -9.73
C GLN A 64 4.88 -15.10 -9.19
N SER A 65 4.66 -13.79 -9.28
CA SER A 65 3.42 -13.14 -8.81
C SER A 65 2.16 -13.72 -9.47
N THR A 66 2.27 -14.21 -10.71
CA THR A 66 1.20 -14.89 -11.46
C THR A 66 0.83 -16.27 -10.91
N SER A 67 1.73 -16.90 -10.15
CA SER A 67 1.52 -18.21 -9.53
C SER A 67 0.89 -18.11 -8.13
N ILE A 68 0.66 -16.89 -7.61
CA ILE A 68 0.05 -16.67 -6.30
C ILE A 68 -1.48 -16.64 -6.46
N ALA A 69 -2.16 -17.64 -5.91
CA ALA A 69 -3.61 -17.69 -5.87
C ALA A 69 -4.16 -16.71 -4.82
N ASN A 70 -5.27 -16.04 -5.16
CA ASN A 70 -5.91 -15.02 -4.31
C ASN A 70 -4.92 -13.96 -3.78
N ALA A 71 -3.96 -13.56 -4.61
CA ALA A 71 -2.98 -12.55 -4.25
C ALA A 71 -3.68 -11.23 -3.88
N ASN A 72 -3.53 -10.81 -2.62
CA ASN A 72 -3.94 -9.49 -2.14
C ASN A 72 -2.68 -8.63 -1.98
N ILE A 73 -2.62 -7.54 -2.75
CA ILE A 73 -1.53 -6.58 -2.66
C ILE A 73 -2.13 -5.24 -2.27
N THR A 74 -1.77 -4.76 -1.08
CA THR A 74 -2.23 -3.47 -0.57
C THR A 74 -1.05 -2.53 -0.45
N LEU A 75 -1.18 -1.34 -1.05
CA LEU A 75 -0.23 -0.24 -0.90
C LEU A 75 -0.80 0.80 0.06
N GLU A 76 -0.26 0.87 1.28
CA GLU A 76 -0.66 1.84 2.29
C GLU A 76 0.35 3.00 2.31
N GLY A 77 -0.01 4.17 1.80
CA GLY A 77 0.84 5.37 1.82
C GLY A 77 0.34 6.40 2.82
N LYS A 78 1.24 6.97 3.64
CA LYS A 78 0.95 8.21 4.38
C LYS A 78 1.25 9.41 3.47
N GLY A 79 0.41 9.62 2.46
CA GLY A 79 0.52 10.76 1.56
C GLY A 79 0.12 12.08 2.23
N PHE A 80 0.78 13.17 1.84
CA PHE A 80 0.58 14.55 2.32
C PHE A 80 -0.80 15.18 2.02
N LEU A 81 -1.91 14.42 1.99
CA LEU A 81 -3.27 14.97 1.90
C LEU A 81 -3.82 15.53 3.22
N THR A 82 -3.00 15.62 4.28
CA THR A 82 -3.36 16.41 5.49
C THR A 82 -2.69 17.78 5.52
N ARG A 83 -2.41 18.39 4.37
CA ARG A 83 -2.06 19.83 4.29
C ARG A 83 -3.17 20.71 3.70
N ALA A 84 -4.42 20.25 3.74
CA ALA A 84 -5.61 21.03 3.33
C ALA A 84 -6.62 21.32 4.47
N GLY A 85 -6.26 21.09 5.74
CA GLY A 85 -7.21 21.16 6.86
C GLY A 85 -6.96 22.22 7.96
N LYS A 86 -5.92 23.04 7.87
CA LYS A 86 -5.74 24.20 8.77
C LYS A 86 -5.40 25.49 8.03
N ARG A 87 -5.95 25.68 6.84
CA ARG A 87 -6.31 27.03 6.38
C ARG A 87 -7.51 27.47 7.21
N GLY A 88 -7.31 28.18 8.32
CA GLY A 88 -8.44 28.87 8.97
C GLY A 88 -8.43 29.09 10.48
N TRP A 89 -7.45 28.61 11.27
CA TRP A 89 -7.45 29.00 12.69
C TRP A 89 -7.13 30.49 12.87
N TRP A 90 -6.24 31.04 12.05
CA TRP A 90 -5.90 32.46 12.04
C TRP A 90 -7.01 33.37 11.49
N HIS A 91 -7.92 32.87 10.63
CA HIS A 91 -9.04 33.70 10.14
C HIS A 91 -10.17 33.82 11.17
N ARG A 92 -10.27 32.86 12.11
CA ARG A 92 -11.31 32.84 13.16
C ARG A 92 -10.99 33.70 14.38
N ILE A 93 -9.72 34.10 14.57
CA ILE A 93 -9.32 34.99 15.68
C ILE A 93 -9.65 36.46 15.34
N ARG A 94 -9.68 36.84 14.06
CA ARG A 94 -9.90 38.25 13.66
C ARG A 94 -11.34 38.73 13.89
N GLU A 95 -12.34 37.84 13.87
CA GLU A 95 -13.74 38.22 14.14
C GLU A 95 -14.08 38.30 15.64
N VAL A 96 -13.25 37.75 16.53
CA VAL A 96 -13.49 37.82 17.98
C VAL A 96 -12.88 39.06 18.61
N VAL A 97 -11.83 39.63 18.00
CA VAL A 97 -11.08 40.74 18.60
C VAL A 97 -11.69 42.10 18.31
N TRP A 98 -12.36 42.32 17.17
CA TRP A 98 -13.03 43.60 16.84
C TRP A 98 -14.50 43.41 16.44
N PRO A 99 -15.44 43.45 17.40
CA PRO A 99 -16.83 43.77 17.15
C PRO A 99 -17.05 45.28 17.35
N PHE A 100 -16.58 46.09 16.39
CA PHE A 100 -17.01 47.47 16.15
C PHE A 100 -16.56 47.93 14.77
#